data_AF-A0A1V5TZP1-F1
#
_entry.id   AF-A0A1V5TZP1-F1
#
_cell.length_a   1.000
_cell.length_b   1.000
_cell.length_c   1.000
_cell.angle_alpha   90.00
_cell.angle_beta   90.00
_cell.angle_gamma   90.00
#
_symmetry.space_group_name_H-M   'P 1'
#
loop_
_entity.id
_entity.type
_entity.pdbx_description
1 polymer ?
#
loop_
_entity_poly.entity_id
_entity_poly.type
_entity_poly.pdbx_seq_one_letter_code
_entity_poly.pdbx_strand_id
1 'polypeptide(L)'
;MNLLDLAILAVFVFFVLSGVYRGFLPTLLSIAAYILSWLLALIFLPAGAKAITANQSLYNQMLYYTEGSEYVGDVELAKTDISNIGAAELAEILDSADLPYPMAKQINRNMAKEAFAGEGVTTLGDYFNQTIVRVFISIISFLCFFALFRALMSFLINGVDYAWKFPRLRAGDQLLAGGLGLIRGILAVFLLFMLLPLVLIVLAGKLAFVTELVDGSLFSNFFYRSNFLLSMMPGA
;
A
#
# COMPACT_ATOMS: atom_id res chain seq x y z
N MET A 1 6.14 17.18 15.60
CA MET A 1 5.32 16.00 15.95
C MET A 1 3.87 16.41 15.90
N ASN A 2 3.12 15.91 14.93
CA ASN A 2 1.71 16.25 14.75
C ASN A 2 0.78 15.12 15.23
N LEU A 3 -0.53 15.26 15.01
CA LEU A 3 -1.52 14.28 15.46
C LEU A 3 -1.29 12.89 14.83
N LEU A 4 -0.81 12.83 13.59
CA LEU A 4 -0.50 11.57 12.91
C LEU A 4 0.70 10.86 13.55
N ASP A 5 1.74 11.61 13.93
CA ASP A 5 2.87 11.04 14.67
C ASP A 5 2.43 10.42 16.01
N LEU A 6 1.53 11.12 16.73
CA LEU A 6 0.99 10.62 18.00
C LEU A 6 0.14 9.36 17.80
N ALA A 7 -0.66 9.30 16.73
CA ALA A 7 -1.45 8.12 16.39
C ALA A 7 -0.55 6.91 16.08
N ILE A 8 0.53 7.11 15.33
CA ILE A 8 1.51 6.06 15.02
C ILE A 8 2.21 5.56 16.29
N LEU A 9 2.62 6.47 17.18
CA LEU A 9 3.18 6.10 18.48
C LEU A 9 2.19 5.31 19.34
N ALA A 10 0.91 5.68 19.33
CA ALA A 10 -0.14 4.95 20.04
C ALA A 10 -0.29 3.51 19.51
N VAL A 11 -0.18 3.32 18.19
CA VAL A 11 -0.15 1.98 17.57
C VAL A 11 1.05 1.18 18.07
N PHE A 12 2.24 1.76 18.15
CA PHE A 12 3.42 1.05 18.67
C PHE A 12 3.27 0.67 20.13
N VAL A 13 2.82 1.59 20.99
CA VAL A 13 2.56 1.30 22.40
C VAL A 13 1.55 0.17 22.53
N PHE A 14 0.44 0.21 21.77
CA PHE A 14 -0.55 -0.86 21.78
C PHE A 14 0.06 -2.23 21.41
N PHE A 15 0.87 -2.30 20.36
CA PHE A 15 1.48 -3.55 19.94
C PHE A 15 2.56 -4.06 20.89
N VAL A 16 3.35 -3.17 21.51
CA VAL A 16 4.30 -3.52 22.57
C VAL A 16 3.56 -4.11 23.77
N LEU A 17 2.54 -3.42 24.27
CA LEU A 17 1.74 -3.90 25.41
C LEU A 17 1.04 -5.23 25.10
N SER A 18 0.50 -5.37 23.89
CA SER A 18 -0.09 -6.63 23.41
C SER A 18 0.94 -7.76 23.36
N GLY A 19 2.18 -7.48 22.94
CA GLY A 19 3.28 -8.44 22.95
C GLY A 19 3.65 -8.88 24.37
N VAL A 20 3.83 -7.91 25.29
CA VAL A 20 4.11 -8.19 26.71
C VAL A 20 2.99 -9.01 27.36
N TYR A 21 1.73 -8.69 27.05
CA TYR A 21 0.57 -9.38 27.63
C TYR A 21 0.41 -10.82 27.13
N ARG A 22 0.54 -11.04 25.80
CA ARG A 22 0.35 -12.36 25.19
C ARG A 22 1.54 -13.28 25.36
N GLY A 23 2.74 -12.71 25.47
CA GLY A 23 3.99 -13.44 25.59
C GLY A 23 4.71 -13.72 24.29
N PHE A 24 5.92 -14.26 24.44
CA PHE A 24 6.89 -14.39 23.34
C PHE A 24 6.36 -15.30 22.22
N LEU A 25 6.02 -16.54 22.53
CA LEU A 25 5.64 -17.53 21.53
C LEU A 25 4.37 -17.14 20.74
N PRO A 26 3.27 -16.69 21.37
CA PRO A 26 2.09 -16.24 20.63
C PRO A 26 2.36 -15.01 19.76
N THR A 27 3.22 -14.10 20.23
CA THR A 27 3.61 -12.91 19.46
C THR A 27 4.45 -13.29 18.24
N LEU A 28 5.43 -14.18 18.42
CA LEU A 28 6.26 -14.71 17.34
C LEU A 28 5.42 -15.44 16.28
N LEU A 29 4.52 -16.33 16.71
CA LEU A 29 3.58 -17.03 15.81
C LEU A 29 2.69 -16.05 15.06
N SER A 30 2.22 -14.99 15.72
CA SER A 30 1.42 -13.97 15.04
C SER A 30 2.23 -13.17 14.02
N ILE A 31 3.54 -12.95 14.22
CA ILE A 31 4.40 -12.31 13.22
C ILE A 31 4.60 -13.25 12.04
N ALA A 32 4.88 -14.54 12.30
CA ALA A 32 5.01 -15.55 11.25
C ALA A 32 3.72 -15.65 10.41
N ALA A 33 2.56 -15.68 11.05
CA ALA A 33 1.27 -15.63 10.37
C ALA A 33 1.07 -14.34 9.57
N TYR A 34 1.50 -13.20 10.10
CA TYR A 34 1.42 -11.92 9.38
C TYR A 34 2.23 -11.96 8.08
N ILE A 35 3.48 -12.43 8.17
CA ILE A 35 4.37 -12.57 7.01
C ILE A 35 3.79 -13.59 6.02
N LEU A 36 3.26 -14.71 6.50
CA LEU A 36 2.65 -15.70 5.63
C LEU A 36 1.38 -15.17 4.94
N SER A 37 0.52 -14.44 5.64
CA SER A 37 -0.64 -13.76 5.04
C SER A 37 -0.23 -12.74 3.98
N TRP A 38 0.86 -12.02 4.23
CA TRP A 38 1.46 -11.11 3.25
C TRP A 38 1.94 -11.85 1.99
N LEU A 39 2.73 -12.91 2.14
CA LEU A 39 3.22 -13.70 1.00
C LEU A 39 2.07 -14.31 0.19
N LEU A 40 1.06 -14.87 0.87
CA LEU A 40 -0.13 -15.38 0.22
C LEU A 40 -0.89 -14.27 -0.52
N ALA A 41 -1.05 -13.09 0.09
CA ALA A 41 -1.71 -11.97 -0.58
C ALA A 41 -1.00 -11.56 -1.86
N LEU A 42 0.34 -11.57 -1.90
CA LEU A 42 1.10 -11.32 -3.13
C LEU A 42 0.86 -12.39 -4.21
N ILE A 43 0.77 -13.66 -3.83
CA ILE A 43 0.50 -14.77 -4.77
C ILE A 43 -0.89 -14.63 -5.41
N PHE A 44 -1.90 -14.23 -4.62
CA PHE A 44 -3.28 -14.10 -5.09
C PHE A 44 -3.62 -12.72 -5.68
N LEU A 45 -2.73 -11.74 -5.53
CA LEU A 45 -2.92 -10.38 -6.05
C LEU A 45 -3.33 -10.34 -7.53
N PRO A 46 -2.68 -11.07 -8.47
CA PRO A 46 -3.07 -11.04 -9.87
C PRO A 46 -4.50 -11.52 -10.12
N ALA A 47 -4.97 -12.48 -9.32
CA ALA A 47 -6.34 -12.99 -9.44
C ALA A 47 -7.36 -11.93 -9.01
N GLY A 48 -7.11 -11.22 -7.90
CA GLY A 48 -8.01 -10.15 -7.45
C GLY A 48 -7.98 -8.93 -8.35
N ALA A 49 -6.80 -8.55 -8.86
CA ALA A 49 -6.67 -7.46 -9.81
C ALA A 49 -7.48 -7.75 -11.08
N LYS A 50 -7.33 -8.95 -11.66
CA LYS A 50 -8.11 -9.40 -12.81
C LYS A 50 -9.61 -9.43 -12.54
N ALA A 51 -10.03 -9.89 -11.36
CA ALA A 51 -11.44 -9.94 -10.98
C ALA A 51 -12.06 -8.54 -10.90
N ILE A 52 -11.32 -7.55 -10.38
CA ILE A 52 -11.79 -6.16 -10.32
C ILE A 52 -11.82 -5.54 -11.72
N THR A 53 -10.76 -5.70 -12.52
CA THR A 53 -10.71 -5.14 -13.89
C THR A 53 -11.74 -5.76 -14.83
N ALA A 54 -12.13 -7.02 -14.61
CA ALA A 54 -13.17 -7.68 -15.40
C ALA A 54 -14.58 -7.09 -15.13
N ASN A 55 -14.79 -6.43 -13.98
CA ASN A 55 -16.04 -5.76 -13.68
C ASN A 55 -15.98 -4.30 -14.17
N GLN A 56 -16.53 -4.06 -15.37
CA GLN A 56 -16.51 -2.74 -16.00
C GLN A 56 -17.12 -1.63 -15.11
N SER A 57 -18.17 -1.93 -14.34
CA SER A 57 -18.77 -0.92 -13.46
C SER A 57 -17.82 -0.47 -12.37
N LEU A 58 -17.15 -1.41 -11.70
CA LEU A 58 -16.16 -1.10 -10.67
C LEU A 58 -14.92 -0.45 -11.27
N TYR A 59 -14.43 -0.97 -12.40
CA TYR A 59 -13.26 -0.41 -13.09
C TYR A 59 -13.49 1.05 -13.49
N ASN A 60 -14.62 1.36 -14.12
CA ASN A 60 -14.93 2.72 -14.56
C ASN A 60 -15.13 3.67 -13.38
N GLN A 61 -15.69 3.20 -12.25
CA GLN A 61 -15.77 4.00 -11.03
C GLN A 61 -14.38 4.32 -10.48
N MET A 62 -13.49 3.32 -10.42
CA MET A 62 -12.12 3.56 -9.96
C MET A 62 -11.38 4.51 -10.89
N LEU A 63 -11.51 4.34 -12.21
CA LEU A 63 -10.92 5.24 -13.20
C LEU A 63 -11.40 6.69 -12.98
N TYR A 64 -12.72 6.88 -12.81
CA TYR A 64 -13.33 8.17 -12.52
C TYR A 64 -12.80 8.81 -11.24
N TYR A 65 -12.57 8.05 -10.16
CA TYR A 65 -12.04 8.62 -8.92
C TYR A 65 -10.53 8.86 -8.93
N THR A 66 -9.79 8.22 -9.84
CA THR A 66 -8.33 8.34 -9.88
C THR A 66 -7.83 9.50 -10.74
N GLU A 67 -8.59 9.91 -11.76
CA GLU A 67 -8.30 11.04 -12.68
C GLU A 67 -6.80 11.17 -13.04
N GLY A 68 -6.17 10.06 -13.41
CA GLY A 68 -4.71 9.98 -13.54
C GLY A 68 -4.10 10.97 -14.52
N SER A 69 -4.78 11.29 -15.62
CA SER A 69 -4.33 12.25 -16.63
C SER A 69 -4.25 13.69 -16.13
N GLU A 70 -4.96 14.04 -15.05
CA GLU A 70 -4.92 15.39 -14.46
C GLU A 70 -3.52 15.72 -13.92
N TYR A 71 -2.79 14.71 -13.46
CA TYR A 71 -1.41 14.86 -12.99
C TYR A 71 -0.41 15.25 -14.08
N VAL A 72 -0.78 15.17 -15.37
CA VAL A 72 0.06 15.68 -16.47
C VAL A 72 0.08 17.21 -16.47
N GLY A 73 -0.97 17.88 -15.97
CA GLY A 73 -1.06 19.34 -15.87
C GLY A 73 -1.26 20.09 -17.21
N ASP A 74 -0.90 19.48 -18.34
CA ASP A 74 -1.02 20.04 -19.69
C ASP A 74 -1.86 19.12 -20.59
N VAL A 75 -2.93 19.68 -21.17
CA VAL A 75 -3.91 18.97 -21.98
C VAL A 75 -3.34 18.56 -23.35
N GLU A 76 -2.42 19.33 -23.91
CA GLU A 76 -1.76 18.99 -25.17
C GLU A 76 -0.75 17.86 -24.92
N LEU A 77 0.07 17.98 -23.88
CA LEU A 77 1.01 16.91 -23.49
C LEU A 77 0.29 15.60 -23.16
N ALA A 78 -0.86 15.66 -22.48
CA ALA A 78 -1.64 14.47 -22.17
C ALA A 78 -2.12 13.71 -23.42
N LYS A 79 -2.29 14.40 -24.55
CA LYS A 79 -2.71 13.80 -25.83
C LYS A 79 -1.54 13.38 -26.70
N THR A 80 -0.32 13.77 -26.35
CA THR A 80 0.89 13.40 -27.07
C THR A 80 1.11 11.90 -27.01
N ASP A 81 1.42 11.31 -28.17
CA ASP A 81 1.77 9.91 -28.28
C ASP A 81 3.09 9.64 -27.54
N ILE A 82 3.15 8.56 -26.76
CA ILE A 82 4.32 8.22 -25.95
C ILE A 82 5.60 8.03 -26.77
N SER A 83 5.48 7.70 -28.07
CA SER A 83 6.62 7.58 -28.99
C SER A 83 7.35 8.91 -29.24
N ASN A 84 6.68 10.04 -28.99
CA ASN A 84 7.25 11.38 -29.13
C ASN A 84 7.84 11.92 -27.83
N ILE A 85 7.72 11.19 -26.71
CA ILE A 85 8.17 11.64 -25.39
C ILE A 85 9.47 10.93 -25.05
N GLY A 86 10.54 11.70 -24.92
CA GLY A 86 11.84 11.16 -24.52
C GLY A 86 11.89 10.78 -23.04
N ALA A 87 12.81 9.89 -22.65
CA ALA A 87 12.97 9.49 -21.25
C ALA A 87 13.34 10.66 -20.31
N ALA A 88 14.09 11.66 -20.80
CA ALA A 88 14.44 12.86 -20.04
C ALA A 88 13.23 13.78 -19.83
N GLU A 89 12.46 14.01 -20.89
CA GLU A 89 11.21 14.78 -20.85
C GLU A 89 10.19 14.11 -19.91
N LEU A 90 10.04 12.78 -19.99
CA LEU A 90 9.20 12.03 -19.05
C LEU A 90 9.65 12.21 -17.60
N ALA A 91 10.96 12.23 -17.32
CA ALA A 91 11.46 12.44 -15.97
C ALA A 91 11.10 13.84 -15.46
N GLU A 92 11.23 14.88 -16.28
CA GLU A 92 10.81 16.24 -15.93
C GLU A 92 9.30 16.34 -15.68
N ILE A 93 8.48 15.70 -16.52
CA ILE A 93 7.03 15.62 -16.33
C ILE A 93 6.73 14.95 -14.99
N LEU A 94 7.33 13.80 -14.70
CA LEU A 94 7.10 13.04 -13.47
C LEU A 94 7.59 13.77 -12.20
N ASP A 95 8.66 14.56 -12.29
CA ASP A 95 9.16 15.36 -11.17
C ASP A 95 8.28 16.59 -10.91
N SER A 96 7.68 17.15 -11.96
CA SER A 96 6.72 18.26 -11.84
C SER A 96 5.32 17.80 -11.41
N ALA A 97 4.97 16.55 -11.70
CA ALA A 97 3.71 15.96 -11.32
C ALA A 97 3.75 15.58 -9.83
N ASP A 98 2.85 16.16 -9.03
CA ASP A 98 2.72 15.87 -7.58
C ASP A 98 2.11 14.48 -7.34
N LEU A 99 2.79 13.45 -7.82
CA LEU A 99 2.33 12.08 -7.87
C LEU A 99 2.56 11.37 -6.54
N PRO A 100 1.52 10.76 -5.94
CA PRO A 100 1.69 9.90 -4.80
C PRO A 100 2.63 8.72 -5.12
N TYR A 101 3.57 8.39 -4.22
CA TYR A 101 4.33 7.15 -4.30
C TYR A 101 3.38 5.93 -4.29
N PRO A 102 3.54 4.94 -5.20
CA PRO A 102 4.66 4.69 -6.12
C PRO A 102 4.41 5.08 -7.60
N MET A 103 3.48 6.00 -7.91
CA MET A 103 2.95 6.19 -9.27
C MET A 103 4.01 6.55 -10.31
N ALA A 104 4.87 7.53 -10.05
CA ALA A 104 5.90 7.96 -11.00
C ALA A 104 6.81 6.81 -11.46
N LYS A 105 7.23 5.95 -10.52
CA LYS A 105 8.04 4.77 -10.81
C LYS A 105 7.30 3.78 -11.72
N GLN A 106 6.00 3.59 -11.49
CA GLN A 106 5.18 2.67 -12.27
C GLN A 106 4.90 3.22 -13.67
N ILE A 107 4.63 4.53 -13.79
CA ILE A 107 4.39 5.19 -15.08
C ILE A 107 5.63 5.07 -15.96
N ASN A 108 6.80 5.44 -15.43
CA ASN A 108 8.08 5.30 -16.13
C ASN A 108 8.29 3.85 -16.61
N ARG A 109 8.10 2.87 -15.71
CA ARG A 109 8.26 1.46 -16.03
C ARG A 109 7.27 0.97 -17.10
N ASN A 110 6.03 1.42 -17.05
CA ASN A 110 4.98 1.00 -17.96
C ASN A 110 5.14 1.61 -19.35
N MET A 111 5.51 2.90 -19.43
CA MET A 111 5.83 3.56 -20.70
C MET A 111 7.05 2.92 -21.36
N ALA A 112 8.13 2.69 -20.62
CA ALA A 112 9.34 2.05 -21.15
C ALA A 112 9.12 0.62 -21.67
N LYS A 113 8.06 -0.05 -21.22
CA LYS A 113 7.68 -1.41 -21.65
C LYS A 113 6.51 -1.44 -22.62
N GLU A 114 5.97 -0.27 -22.97
CA GLU A 114 4.71 -0.15 -23.71
C GLU A 114 3.61 -1.07 -23.15
N ALA A 115 3.48 -1.12 -21.82
CA ALA A 115 2.73 -2.16 -21.10
C ALA A 115 1.24 -2.26 -21.46
N PHE A 116 0.68 -1.19 -22.05
CA PHE A 116 -0.73 -1.09 -22.46
C PHE A 116 -0.93 -1.04 -23.98
N ALA A 117 0.10 -1.23 -24.79
CA ALA A 117 -0.03 -1.20 -26.25
C ALA A 117 -1.06 -2.24 -26.76
N GLY A 118 -1.16 -3.39 -26.10
CA GLY A 118 -2.17 -4.42 -26.41
C GLY A 118 -3.61 -4.00 -26.12
N GLU A 119 -3.82 -2.92 -25.37
CA GLU A 119 -5.12 -2.32 -25.06
C GLU A 119 -5.43 -1.09 -25.93
N GLY A 120 -4.56 -0.77 -26.89
CA GLY A 120 -4.71 0.40 -27.77
C GLY A 120 -4.38 1.74 -27.10
N VAL A 121 -3.69 1.70 -25.96
CA VAL A 121 -3.29 2.89 -25.20
C VAL A 121 -1.97 3.41 -25.74
N THR A 122 -1.96 4.65 -26.27
CA THR A 122 -0.77 5.24 -26.90
C THR A 122 -0.46 6.66 -26.42
N THR A 123 -1.36 7.32 -25.68
CA THR A 123 -1.17 8.70 -25.22
C THR A 123 -0.60 8.78 -23.80
N LEU A 124 0.13 9.84 -23.49
CA LEU A 124 0.69 10.07 -22.15
C LEU A 124 -0.39 10.05 -21.05
N GLY A 125 -1.49 10.76 -21.26
CA GLY A 125 -2.58 10.85 -20.30
C GLY A 125 -3.23 9.50 -20.03
N ASP A 126 -3.39 8.66 -21.06
CA ASP A 126 -3.91 7.31 -20.89
C ASP A 126 -2.94 6.41 -20.11
N TYR A 127 -1.63 6.55 -20.31
CA TYR A 127 -0.64 5.83 -19.50
C TYR A 127 -0.68 6.20 -18.03
N PHE A 128 -0.88 7.48 -17.72
CA PHE A 128 -1.11 7.95 -16.35
C PHE A 128 -2.39 7.34 -15.77
N ASN A 129 -3.52 7.48 -16.48
CA ASN A 129 -4.81 6.91 -16.10
C ASN A 129 -4.72 5.40 -15.80
N GLN A 130 -4.23 4.63 -16.77
CA GLN A 130 -4.15 3.17 -16.67
C GLN A 130 -3.16 2.72 -15.60
N THR A 131 -2.04 3.41 -15.43
CA THR A 131 -1.09 3.06 -14.38
C THR A 131 -1.67 3.33 -13.00
N ILE A 132 -2.24 4.52 -12.77
CA ILE A 132 -2.75 4.92 -11.46
C ILE A 132 -3.91 4.01 -11.05
N VAL A 133 -4.88 3.75 -11.93
CA VAL A 133 -6.01 2.86 -11.63
C VAL A 133 -5.55 1.42 -11.36
N ARG A 134 -4.52 0.91 -12.06
CA ARG A 134 -4.00 -0.45 -11.82
C ARG A 134 -3.24 -0.58 -10.52
N VAL A 135 -2.46 0.42 -10.13
CA VAL A 135 -1.83 0.44 -8.80
C VAL A 135 -2.91 0.54 -7.72
N PHE A 136 -3.93 1.39 -7.92
CA PHE A 136 -5.07 1.52 -7.01
C PHE A 136 -5.79 0.18 -6.79
N ILE A 137 -6.13 -0.51 -7.87
CA ILE A 137 -6.74 -1.85 -7.85
C ILE A 137 -5.82 -2.86 -7.15
N SER A 138 -4.52 -2.82 -7.45
CA SER A 138 -3.55 -3.75 -6.87
C SER A 138 -3.43 -3.60 -5.35
N ILE A 139 -3.43 -2.35 -4.85
CA ILE A 139 -3.41 -2.06 -3.41
C ILE A 139 -4.68 -2.62 -2.75
N ILE A 140 -5.86 -2.35 -3.31
CA ILE A 140 -7.13 -2.85 -2.75
C ILE A 140 -7.18 -4.38 -2.77
N SER A 141 -6.82 -5.00 -3.90
CA SER A 141 -6.75 -6.46 -4.05
C SER A 141 -5.81 -7.07 -3.00
N PHE A 142 -4.62 -6.50 -2.85
CA PHE A 142 -3.65 -6.94 -1.86
C PHE A 142 -4.19 -6.85 -0.44
N LEU A 143 -4.80 -5.71 -0.06
CA LEU A 143 -5.34 -5.51 1.27
C LEU A 143 -6.51 -6.45 1.57
N CYS A 144 -7.38 -6.71 0.59
CA CYS A 144 -8.47 -7.67 0.71
C CYS A 144 -7.97 -9.09 0.95
N PHE A 145 -7.01 -9.57 0.15
CA PHE A 145 -6.42 -10.90 0.35
C PHE A 145 -5.61 -10.97 1.64
N PHE A 146 -4.85 -9.93 1.96
CA PHE A 146 -4.11 -9.86 3.22
C PHE A 146 -5.07 -9.99 4.40
N ALA A 147 -6.17 -9.23 4.42
CA ALA A 147 -7.18 -9.31 5.47
C ALA A 147 -7.81 -10.70 5.56
N LEU A 148 -8.16 -11.30 4.42
CA LEU A 148 -8.70 -12.67 4.34
C LEU A 148 -7.73 -13.70 4.94
N PHE A 149 -6.50 -13.75 4.44
CA PHE A 149 -5.50 -14.69 4.95
C PHE A 149 -5.12 -14.40 6.40
N ARG A 150 -5.12 -13.13 6.80
CA ARG A 150 -4.84 -12.73 8.18
C ARG A 150 -5.93 -13.21 9.11
N ALA A 151 -7.21 -13.14 8.70
CA ALA A 151 -8.33 -13.68 9.45
C ALA A 151 -8.24 -15.20 9.58
N LEU A 152 -7.98 -15.91 8.48
CA LEU A 152 -7.79 -17.36 8.46
C LEU A 152 -6.65 -17.80 9.38
N MET A 153 -5.47 -17.18 9.25
CA MET A 153 -4.31 -17.51 10.11
C MET A 153 -4.58 -17.17 11.58
N SER A 154 -5.32 -16.07 11.86
CA SER A 154 -5.71 -15.76 13.23
C SER A 154 -6.60 -16.83 13.82
N PHE A 155 -7.56 -17.32 13.04
CA PHE A 155 -8.47 -18.38 13.45
C PHE A 155 -7.70 -19.66 13.77
N LEU A 156 -6.75 -20.06 12.90
CA LEU A 156 -5.90 -21.22 13.11
C LEU A 156 -5.05 -21.11 14.39
N ILE A 157 -4.34 -19.99 14.58
CA ILE A 157 -3.50 -19.79 15.77
C ILE A 157 -4.35 -19.82 17.04
N ASN A 158 -5.47 -19.12 17.06
CA ASN A 158 -6.34 -19.06 18.22
C ASN A 158 -6.98 -20.43 18.52
N GLY A 159 -7.31 -21.22 17.49
CA GLY A 159 -7.80 -22.59 17.66
C GLY A 159 -6.76 -23.53 18.26
N VAL A 160 -5.51 -23.43 17.79
CA VAL A 160 -4.37 -24.20 18.35
C VAL A 160 -4.10 -23.80 19.81
N ASP A 161 -4.12 -22.50 20.11
CA ASP A 161 -3.93 -22.01 21.48
C ASP A 161 -5.03 -22.51 22.42
N TYR A 162 -6.28 -22.55 21.94
CA TYR A 162 -7.39 -23.13 22.71
C TYR A 162 -7.18 -24.60 23.04
N ALA A 163 -6.67 -25.40 22.10
CA ALA A 163 -6.46 -26.83 22.27
C ALA A 163 -5.24 -27.17 23.15
N TRP A 164 -4.12 -26.47 22.99
CA TRP A 164 -2.85 -26.82 23.62
C TRP A 164 -2.30 -25.82 24.64
N LYS A 165 -2.99 -24.69 24.89
CA LYS A 165 -2.60 -23.59 25.79
C LYS A 165 -1.12 -23.23 25.71
N PHE A 166 -0.78 -22.23 24.91
CA PHE A 166 0.61 -21.81 24.80
C PHE A 166 1.23 -21.44 26.16
N PRO A 167 2.51 -21.78 26.39
CA PRO A 167 3.18 -21.46 27.63
C PRO A 167 3.17 -19.95 27.88
N ARG A 168 2.72 -19.55 29.07
CA ARG A 168 2.79 -18.16 29.52
C ARG A 168 4.23 -17.81 29.92
N LEU A 169 4.60 -16.55 29.73
CA LEU A 169 5.96 -16.01 29.92
C LEU A 169 6.60 -16.39 31.27
N ARG A 170 7.90 -16.69 31.25
CA ARG A 170 8.78 -16.48 32.42
C ARG A 170 9.18 -14.99 32.47
N ALA A 171 9.41 -14.43 33.66
CA ALA A 171 9.59 -12.99 33.87
C ALA A 171 10.66 -12.32 32.98
N GLY A 172 11.68 -13.07 32.50
CA GLY A 172 12.71 -12.56 31.58
C GLY A 172 12.28 -12.42 30.11
N ASP A 173 11.26 -13.14 29.66
CA ASP A 173 10.85 -13.17 28.24
C ASP A 173 9.93 -11.99 27.87
N GLN A 174 9.52 -11.18 28.84
CA GLN A 174 8.60 -10.05 28.64
C GLN A 174 9.21 -8.95 27.75
N LEU A 175 10.51 -8.68 27.93
CA LEU A 175 11.21 -7.68 27.13
C LEU A 175 11.30 -8.12 25.66
N LEU A 176 11.62 -9.40 25.42
CA LEU A 176 11.66 -9.98 24.08
C LEU A 176 10.27 -9.97 23.43
N ALA A 177 9.23 -10.30 24.19
CA ALA A 177 7.85 -10.26 23.71
C ALA A 177 7.40 -8.83 23.36
N GLY A 178 7.79 -7.83 24.16
CA GLY A 178 7.57 -6.40 23.85
C GLY A 178 8.29 -5.96 22.58
N GLY A 179 9.55 -6.37 22.39
CA GLY A 179 10.32 -6.09 21.18
C GLY A 179 9.70 -6.72 19.92
N LEU A 180 9.25 -7.97 20.01
CA LEU A 180 8.47 -8.61 18.93
C LEU A 180 7.15 -7.87 18.69
N GLY A 181 6.49 -7.43 19.76
CA GLY A 181 5.32 -6.56 19.68
C GLY A 181 5.60 -5.31 18.85
N LEU A 182 6.71 -4.61 19.11
CA LEU A 182 7.12 -3.44 18.34
C LEU A 182 7.33 -3.76 16.85
N ILE A 183 8.04 -4.84 16.52
CA ILE A 183 8.25 -5.29 15.13
C ILE A 183 6.90 -5.50 14.44
N ARG A 184 5.96 -6.17 15.12
CA ARG A 184 4.61 -6.36 14.60
C ARG A 184 3.87 -5.03 14.39
N GLY A 185 4.04 -4.08 15.30
CA GLY A 185 3.50 -2.72 15.17
C GLY A 185 4.06 -1.98 13.95
N ILE A 186 5.37 -2.04 13.74
CA ILE A 186 6.04 -1.46 12.56
C ILE A 186 5.47 -2.06 11.27
N LEU A 187 5.32 -3.39 11.20
CA LEU A 187 4.72 -4.07 10.04
C LEU A 187 3.26 -3.63 9.81
N ALA A 188 2.48 -3.47 10.88
CA ALA A 188 1.11 -3.00 10.80
C ALA A 188 1.01 -1.57 10.28
N VAL A 189 1.93 -0.68 10.69
CA VAL A 189 1.97 0.70 10.18
C VAL A 189 2.36 0.72 8.70
N PHE A 190 3.33 -0.07 8.24
CA PHE A 190 3.61 -0.20 6.80
C PHE A 190 2.36 -0.61 5.99
N LEU A 191 1.56 -1.53 6.53
CA LEU A 191 0.31 -1.94 5.89
C LEU A 191 -0.73 -0.81 5.86
N LEU A 192 -0.89 -0.07 6.98
CA LEU A 192 -1.80 1.08 7.02
C LEU A 192 -1.40 2.15 6.01
N PHE A 193 -0.11 2.41 5.86
CA PHE A 193 0.42 3.38 4.90
C PHE A 193 0.25 2.97 3.43
N MET A 194 -0.15 1.72 3.14
CA MET A 194 -0.59 1.37 1.79
C MET A 194 -1.87 2.08 1.37
N LEU A 195 -2.71 2.51 2.32
CA LEU A 195 -3.93 3.25 2.04
C LEU A 195 -3.65 4.73 1.73
N LEU A 196 -2.49 5.25 2.15
CA LEU A 196 -2.15 6.66 1.98
C LEU A 196 -2.21 7.14 0.53
N PRO A 197 -1.62 6.47 -0.49
CA PRO A 197 -1.76 6.93 -1.87
C PRO A 197 -3.21 6.92 -2.36
N LEU A 198 -4.05 5.98 -1.91
CA LEU A 198 -5.47 5.97 -2.25
C LEU A 198 -6.19 7.19 -1.67
N VAL A 199 -5.89 7.50 -0.40
CA VAL A 199 -6.41 8.68 0.30
C VAL A 199 -5.95 9.95 -0.39
N LEU A 200 -4.67 10.06 -0.77
CA LEU A 200 -4.15 11.24 -1.45
C LEU A 200 -4.86 11.44 -2.81
N ILE A 201 -4.98 10.40 -3.62
CA ILE A 201 -5.64 10.50 -4.92
C ILE A 201 -7.12 10.92 -4.78
N VAL A 202 -7.85 10.32 -3.83
CA VAL A 202 -9.30 10.53 -3.71
C VAL A 202 -9.65 11.79 -2.90
N LEU A 203 -8.81 12.17 -1.93
CA LEU A 203 -9.13 13.16 -0.90
C LEU A 203 -8.18 14.38 -0.86
N ALA A 204 -6.94 14.31 -1.36
CA ALA A 204 -5.98 15.42 -1.20
C ALA A 204 -6.49 16.73 -1.84
N GLY A 205 -7.08 16.66 -3.05
CA GLY A 205 -7.68 17.83 -3.70
C GLY A 205 -8.94 18.37 -3.01
N LYS A 206 -9.53 17.61 -2.08
CA LYS A 206 -10.81 17.96 -1.41
C LYS A 206 -10.61 18.40 0.04
N LEU A 207 -9.53 17.98 0.69
CA LEU A 207 -9.28 18.19 2.12
C LEU A 207 -7.82 18.58 2.38
N ALA A 208 -7.54 19.88 2.36
CA ALA A 208 -6.21 20.44 2.64
C ALA A 208 -5.62 20.01 4.00
N PHE A 209 -6.46 19.68 4.98
CA PHE A 209 -6.01 19.14 6.26
C PHE A 209 -5.29 17.79 6.13
N VAL A 210 -5.68 16.94 5.17
CA VAL A 210 -5.08 15.62 4.99
C VAL A 210 -3.64 15.74 4.49
N THR A 211 -3.40 16.61 3.51
CA THR A 211 -2.05 16.87 2.98
C THR A 211 -1.17 17.52 4.04
N GLU A 212 -1.67 18.55 4.74
CA GLU A 212 -0.92 19.20 5.83
C GLU A 212 -0.52 18.23 6.95
N LEU A 213 -1.42 17.30 7.32
CA LEU A 213 -1.15 16.29 8.34
C LEU A 213 -0.09 15.27 7.88
N VAL A 214 -0.09 14.91 6.60
CA VAL A 214 0.88 13.98 6.02
C VAL A 214 2.26 14.63 5.90
N ASP A 215 2.31 15.87 5.41
CA ASP A 215 3.55 16.61 5.15
C ASP A 215 4.24 17.03 6.44
N GLY A 216 3.47 17.44 7.46
CA GLY A 216 3.98 17.83 8.77
C GLY A 216 4.40 16.66 9.67
N SER A 217 4.23 15.40 9.23
CA SER A 217 4.51 14.20 10.04
C SER A 217 5.89 13.62 9.73
N LEU A 218 6.66 13.38 10.79
CA LEU A 218 7.97 12.73 10.68
C LEU A 218 7.82 11.25 10.32
N PHE A 219 6.91 10.55 11.00
CA PHE A 219 6.70 9.12 10.77
C PHE A 219 6.01 8.85 9.43
N SER A 220 5.11 9.74 8.99
CA SER A 220 4.45 9.62 7.70
C SER A 220 5.44 9.55 6.55
N ASN A 221 6.38 10.50 6.50
CA ASN A 221 7.42 10.54 5.48
C ASN A 221 8.25 9.24 5.46
N PHE A 222 8.62 8.72 6.63
CA PHE A 222 9.35 7.46 6.74
C PHE A 222 8.51 6.26 6.26
N PHE A 223 7.33 6.03 6.84
CA PHE A 223 6.50 4.86 6.53
C PHE A 223 5.91 4.88 5.13
N TYR A 224 5.77 6.06 4.52
CA TYR A 224 5.28 6.21 3.16
C TYR A 224 6.39 6.01 2.12
N ARG A 225 7.50 6.75 2.22
CA ARG A 225 8.58 6.69 1.22
C ARG A 225 9.38 5.40 1.30
N SER A 226 9.53 4.83 2.49
CA SER A 226 10.20 3.53 2.69
C SER A 226 9.25 2.33 2.60
N ASN A 227 8.01 2.53 2.13
CA ASN A 227 7.01 1.48 2.09
C ASN A 227 7.35 0.41 1.04
N PHE A 228 7.97 -0.66 1.49
CA PHE A 228 8.34 -1.78 0.61
C PHE A 228 7.11 -2.48 0.03
N LEU A 229 5.96 -2.50 0.71
CA LEU A 229 4.73 -3.12 0.20
C LEU A 229 4.21 -2.37 -1.02
N LEU A 230 4.16 -1.04 -0.96
CA LEU A 230 3.79 -0.19 -2.11
C LEU A 230 4.73 -0.41 -3.30
N SER A 231 6.03 -0.58 -3.04
CA SER A 231 7.02 -0.82 -4.11
C SER A 231 6.77 -2.12 -4.91
N MET A 232 6.07 -3.09 -4.30
CA MET A 232 5.73 -4.38 -4.90
C MET A 232 4.39 -4.35 -5.64
N MET A 233 3.59 -3.28 -5.51
CA MET A 233 2.30 -3.18 -6.19
C MET A 233 2.51 -2.95 -7.69
N PRO A 234 2.01 -3.84 -8.56
CA PRO A 234 2.14 -3.66 -10.00
C PRO A 234 1.21 -2.55 -10.52
N GLY A 235 1.73 -1.75 -11.45
CA GLY A 235 0.93 -0.80 -12.21
C GLY A 235 0.48 -1.28 -13.60
N ALA A 236 0.71 -2.54 -13.96
CA ALA A 236 0.32 -3.15 -15.24
C ALA A 236 -0.16 -4.58 -15.02
#